data_AF-A0A7V4IVT0-F1
#
_entry.id   AF-A0A7V4IVT0-F1
#
_cell.length_a   1.000
_cell.length_b   1.000
_cell.length_c   1.000
_cell.angle_alpha   90.00
_cell.angle_beta   90.00
_cell.angle_gamma   90.00
#
_symmetry.space_group_name_H-M   'P 1'
#
loop_
_entity.id
_entity.type
_entity.pdbx_description
1 polymer ?
#
loop_
_entity_poly.entity_id
_entity_poly.type
_entity_poly.pdbx_seq_one_letter_code
_entity_poly.pdbx_strand_id
1 'polypeptide(L)'
;MIGLESRRRAASRGTPPNAQRVERVRMVDPRVFRTYDIRAVVPALVDENSIYHGKVDSTDSFQAPLEEEGVRRIGQGLARFFAAREVAVGHDARLASPAWRDALAEGLRSEGVDVLDLGLTSTDMVYYASGRYQVPGVQITASHCTRELNGMKIVRAGAHVVGRGSGMEELARLVLEEEFTGSARPGRLERRSLLDEYVDHVLGLVDLTEMRPMRMAADAGNGVGGVVAEAIAARIREG
;
A
#
# COMPACT_ATOMS: atom_id res chain seq x y z
N MET A 1 46.20 -57.25 7.28
CA MET A 1 45.86 -56.33 6.16
C MET A 1 44.79 -55.38 6.65
N ILE A 2 45.12 -54.10 6.61
CA ILE A 2 44.36 -52.96 7.14
C ILE A 2 43.29 -52.57 6.11
N GLY A 3 42.03 -52.43 6.52
CA GLY A 3 40.95 -51.92 5.68
C GLY A 3 40.40 -50.62 6.25
N LEU A 4 40.97 -49.49 5.83
CA LEU A 4 40.54 -48.13 6.17
C LEU A 4 39.49 -47.63 5.16
N GLU A 5 38.42 -47.06 5.73
CA GLU A 5 37.57 -45.94 5.29
C GLU A 5 37.35 -45.59 3.78
N SER A 6 36.09 -45.34 3.42
CA SER A 6 35.66 -43.96 3.09
C SER A 6 34.15 -43.85 2.86
N ARG A 7 33.43 -43.32 3.87
CA ARG A 7 32.07 -42.77 3.68
C ARG A 7 32.22 -41.33 3.18
N ARG A 8 31.94 -41.08 1.90
CA ARG A 8 31.78 -39.71 1.38
C ARG A 8 30.43 -39.15 1.86
N ARG A 9 30.46 -38.26 2.86
CA ARG A 9 29.35 -37.34 3.14
C ARG A 9 29.25 -36.36 1.97
N ALA A 10 28.11 -36.35 1.29
CA ALA A 10 27.75 -35.28 0.38
C ALA A 10 27.54 -34.00 1.20
N ALA A 11 28.44 -33.03 1.04
CA ALA A 11 28.23 -31.68 1.56
C ALA A 11 27.08 -31.04 0.76
N SER A 12 26.00 -30.66 1.45
CA SER A 12 24.93 -29.83 0.88
C SER A 12 25.56 -28.49 0.47
N ARG A 13 25.69 -28.27 -0.84
CA ARG A 13 26.15 -26.99 -1.38
C ARG A 13 25.05 -25.96 -1.14
N GLY A 14 25.23 -25.12 -0.12
CA GLY A 14 24.41 -23.93 0.07
C GLY A 14 24.50 -23.02 -1.15
N THR A 15 23.37 -22.42 -1.54
CA THR A 15 23.27 -21.46 -2.64
C THR A 15 24.25 -20.30 -2.40
N PRO A 16 25.06 -19.89 -3.40
CA PRO A 16 26.06 -18.84 -3.21
C PRO A 16 25.39 -17.51 -2.81
N PRO A 17 26.03 -16.68 -1.97
CA PRO A 17 25.46 -15.43 -1.45
C PRO A 17 24.96 -14.49 -2.55
N ASN A 18 25.62 -14.52 -3.71
CA ASN A 18 25.28 -13.70 -4.87
C ASN A 18 24.00 -14.18 -5.59
N ALA A 19 23.70 -15.48 -5.60
CA ALA A 19 22.46 -16.01 -6.16
C ALA A 19 21.26 -15.70 -5.25
N GLN A 20 21.45 -15.76 -3.93
CA GLN A 20 20.42 -15.29 -3.00
C GLN A 20 20.21 -13.77 -3.10
N ARG A 21 21.26 -12.98 -3.41
CA ARG A 21 21.14 -11.53 -3.68
C ARG A 21 20.42 -11.26 -5.01
N VAL A 22 20.66 -12.08 -6.03
CA VAL A 22 19.99 -11.99 -7.34
C VAL A 22 18.53 -12.46 -7.29
N GLU A 23 18.18 -13.48 -6.49
CA GLU A 23 16.78 -13.82 -6.20
C GLU A 23 16.08 -12.75 -5.35
N ARG A 24 16.79 -12.14 -4.41
CA ARG A 24 16.27 -11.06 -3.54
C ARG A 24 15.93 -9.78 -4.29
N VAL A 25 16.70 -9.43 -5.32
CA VAL A 25 16.42 -8.32 -6.25
C VAL A 25 15.20 -8.60 -7.16
N ARG A 26 14.63 -9.83 -7.16
CA ARG A 26 13.47 -10.17 -8.01
C ARG A 26 12.10 -9.84 -7.42
N MET A 27 11.99 -9.47 -6.14
CA MET A 27 10.67 -9.37 -5.49
C MET A 27 10.04 -7.98 -5.55
N VAL A 28 10.84 -6.93 -5.74
CA VAL A 28 10.36 -5.56 -5.95
C VAL A 28 11.20 -4.93 -7.06
N ASP A 29 10.58 -4.69 -8.21
CA ASP A 29 11.24 -4.00 -9.32
C ASP A 29 11.32 -2.50 -9.02
N PRO A 30 12.49 -1.83 -9.14
CA PRO A 30 12.63 -0.40 -8.86
C PRO A 30 11.67 0.49 -9.68
N ARG A 31 11.19 0.02 -10.84
CA ARG A 31 10.23 0.74 -11.69
C ARG A 31 8.87 0.93 -11.03
N VAL A 32 8.53 0.21 -9.95
CA VAL A 32 7.26 0.42 -9.23
C VAL A 32 7.24 1.75 -8.47
N PHE A 33 8.40 2.29 -8.10
CA PHE A 33 8.52 3.59 -7.41
C PHE A 33 8.47 4.72 -8.45
N ARG A 34 7.36 5.46 -8.47
CA ARG A 34 7.10 6.56 -9.41
C ARG A 34 7.34 7.92 -8.75
N THR A 35 7.18 8.98 -9.52
CA THR A 35 7.46 10.35 -9.04
C THR A 35 6.60 10.75 -7.83
N TYR A 36 5.36 10.25 -7.69
CA TYR A 36 4.44 10.69 -6.63
C TYR A 36 3.80 9.54 -5.85
N ASP A 37 4.00 8.31 -6.28
CA ASP A 37 3.35 7.13 -5.72
C ASP A 37 4.12 5.85 -6.07
N ILE A 38 3.63 4.72 -5.57
CA ILE A 38 3.99 3.39 -6.05
C ILE A 38 2.91 2.92 -7.02
N ARG A 39 3.32 2.33 -8.14
CA ARG A 39 2.41 1.82 -9.17
C ARG A 39 2.94 0.53 -9.79
N ALA A 40 2.10 -0.50 -9.86
CA ALA A 40 2.50 -1.77 -10.43
C ALA A 40 1.33 -2.53 -11.05
N VAL A 41 1.66 -3.47 -11.94
CA VAL A 41 0.76 -4.51 -12.44
C VAL A 41 0.59 -5.56 -11.38
N VAL A 42 -0.64 -6.01 -11.17
CA VAL A 42 -0.98 -7.18 -10.35
C VAL A 42 -1.06 -8.39 -11.29
N PRO A 43 -0.06 -9.28 -11.32
CA PRO A 43 0.02 -10.36 -12.31
C PRO A 43 -1.23 -11.25 -12.31
N ALA A 44 -1.79 -11.53 -11.14
CA ALA A 44 -3.01 -12.34 -10.99
C ALA A 44 -4.26 -11.77 -11.68
N LEU A 45 -4.25 -10.49 -12.07
CA LEU A 45 -5.37 -9.83 -12.76
C LEU A 45 -5.18 -9.74 -14.29
N VAL A 46 -4.06 -10.24 -14.81
CA VAL A 46 -3.73 -10.18 -16.24
C VAL A 46 -4.31 -11.41 -16.96
N ASP A 47 -5.40 -11.21 -17.68
CA ASP A 47 -6.04 -12.21 -18.55
C ASP A 47 -5.64 -12.01 -20.04
N GLU A 48 -6.17 -12.83 -20.96
CA GLU A 48 -5.89 -12.72 -22.40
C GLU A 48 -6.33 -11.40 -23.05
N ASN A 49 -7.26 -10.66 -22.42
CA ASN A 49 -7.77 -9.38 -22.92
C ASN A 49 -7.00 -8.18 -22.35
N SER A 50 -6.09 -8.42 -21.40
CA SER A 50 -5.32 -7.36 -20.77
C SER A 50 -4.28 -6.75 -21.71
N ILE A 51 -4.09 -5.44 -21.62
CA ILE A 51 -2.99 -4.74 -22.32
C ILE A 51 -1.59 -5.21 -21.85
N TYR A 52 -1.53 -5.89 -20.70
CA TYR A 52 -0.33 -6.48 -20.11
C TYR A 52 -0.15 -7.97 -20.46
N HIS A 53 -1.07 -8.58 -21.21
CA HIS A 53 -0.96 -9.98 -21.61
C HIS A 53 0.34 -10.26 -22.37
N GLY A 54 1.09 -11.27 -21.92
CA GLY A 54 2.41 -11.61 -22.47
C GLY A 54 3.51 -10.57 -22.24
N LYS A 55 3.25 -9.53 -21.43
CA LYS A 55 4.16 -8.41 -21.18
C LYS A 55 4.51 -8.19 -19.71
N VAL A 56 3.88 -8.90 -18.77
CA VAL A 56 4.04 -8.69 -17.32
C VAL A 56 5.50 -8.59 -16.90
N ASP A 57 6.35 -9.53 -17.34
CA ASP A 57 7.78 -9.55 -17.02
C ASP A 57 8.66 -8.84 -18.06
N SER A 58 8.06 -8.21 -19.06
CA SER A 58 8.81 -7.53 -20.12
C SER A 58 9.37 -6.19 -19.64
N THR A 59 10.60 -5.89 -20.06
CA THR A 59 11.19 -4.55 -19.91
C THR A 59 10.42 -3.50 -20.69
N ASP A 60 9.68 -3.91 -21.72
CA ASP A 60 8.84 -3.04 -22.54
C ASP A 60 7.47 -2.75 -21.89
N SER A 61 7.15 -3.40 -20.77
CA SER A 61 5.94 -3.09 -20.02
C SER A 61 6.01 -1.69 -19.42
N PHE A 62 4.94 -0.92 -19.59
CA PHE A 62 4.82 0.42 -19.00
C PHE A 62 4.90 0.39 -17.47
N GLN A 63 4.44 -0.69 -16.84
CA GLN A 63 4.42 -0.88 -15.39
C GLN A 63 5.05 -2.24 -15.05
N ALA A 64 5.87 -2.27 -14.00
CA ALA A 64 6.46 -3.51 -13.50
C ALA A 64 5.45 -4.29 -12.65
N PRO A 65 5.59 -5.62 -12.54
CA PRO A 65 4.73 -6.43 -11.69
C PRO A 65 5.06 -6.26 -10.22
N LEU A 66 4.06 -6.46 -9.36
CA LEU A 66 4.23 -6.52 -7.91
C LEU A 66 3.23 -7.49 -7.31
N GLU A 67 3.74 -8.52 -6.65
CA GLU A 67 2.97 -9.51 -5.89
C GLU A 67 2.88 -9.11 -4.41
N GLU A 68 2.03 -9.77 -3.63
CA GLU A 68 1.81 -9.49 -2.21
C GLU A 68 3.10 -9.54 -1.38
N GLU A 69 4.03 -10.43 -1.72
CA GLU A 69 5.32 -10.51 -1.04
C GLU A 69 6.18 -9.26 -1.26
N GLY A 70 6.10 -8.65 -2.45
CA GLY A 70 6.74 -7.36 -2.73
C GLY A 70 6.06 -6.22 -1.97
N VAL A 71 4.73 -6.27 -1.84
CA VAL A 71 3.95 -5.33 -1.00
C VAL A 71 4.34 -5.44 0.48
N ARG A 72 4.52 -6.67 0.99
CA ARG A 72 4.97 -6.93 2.35
C ARG A 72 6.36 -6.33 2.60
N ARG A 73 7.28 -6.47 1.65
CA ARG A 73 8.61 -5.83 1.70
C ARG A 73 8.54 -4.30 1.70
N ILE A 74 7.65 -3.71 0.91
CA ILE A 74 7.39 -2.27 0.95
C ILE A 74 6.90 -1.86 2.34
N GLY A 75 6.03 -2.66 2.98
CA GLY A 75 5.60 -2.44 4.37
C GLY A 75 6.76 -2.42 5.36
N GLN A 76 7.73 -3.34 5.21
CA GLN A 76 8.94 -3.35 6.05
C GLN A 76 9.83 -2.12 5.82
N GLY A 77 10.02 -1.73 4.56
CA GLY A 77 10.74 -0.49 4.22
C GLY A 77 10.07 0.76 4.77
N LEU A 78 8.73 0.83 4.71
CA LEU A 78 7.94 1.94 5.26
C LEU A 78 8.08 2.06 6.77
N ALA A 79 8.10 0.95 7.51
CA ALA A 79 8.33 0.96 8.95
C ALA A 79 9.64 1.68 9.31
N ARG A 80 10.70 1.42 8.54
CA ARG A 80 12.02 2.07 8.71
C ARG A 80 12.01 3.52 8.26
N PHE A 81 11.43 3.78 7.09
CA PHE A 81 11.33 5.10 6.48
C PHE A 81 10.54 6.12 7.34
N PHE A 82 9.48 5.65 7.99
CA PHE A 82 8.68 6.48 8.88
C PHE A 82 9.27 6.59 10.28
N ALA A 83 9.94 5.55 10.79
CA ALA A 83 10.38 5.45 12.18
C ALA A 83 9.27 5.84 13.18
N ALA A 84 8.02 5.48 12.85
CA ALA A 84 6.82 5.83 13.60
C ALA A 84 6.31 4.62 14.39
N ARG A 85 5.56 4.88 15.46
CA ARG A 85 4.93 3.84 16.27
C ARG A 85 3.74 3.20 15.57
N GLU A 86 2.97 3.99 14.83
CA GLU A 86 1.72 3.57 14.19
C GLU A 86 1.62 4.16 12.78
N VAL A 87 0.99 3.44 11.86
CA VAL A 87 0.71 3.88 10.48
C VAL A 87 -0.76 3.61 10.15
N ALA A 88 -1.45 4.62 9.60
CA ALA A 88 -2.79 4.46 9.06
C ALA A 88 -2.74 3.87 7.65
N VAL A 89 -3.52 2.82 7.41
CA VAL A 89 -3.60 2.13 6.11
C VAL A 89 -5.04 2.07 5.66
N GLY A 90 -5.33 2.58 4.47
CA GLY A 90 -6.65 2.49 3.84
C GLY A 90 -6.54 1.95 2.43
N HIS A 91 -7.65 1.52 1.84
CA HIS A 91 -7.63 0.93 0.50
C HIS A 91 -8.88 1.27 -0.32
N ASP A 92 -8.74 1.27 -1.65
CA ASP A 92 -9.86 1.50 -2.56
C ASP A 92 -10.63 0.20 -2.88
N ALA A 93 -11.63 0.30 -3.77
CA ALA A 93 -12.51 -0.81 -4.14
C ALA A 93 -11.90 -1.81 -5.16
N ARG A 94 -10.60 -1.73 -5.50
CA ARG A 94 -10.00 -2.69 -6.45
C ARG A 94 -9.92 -4.09 -5.86
N LEU A 95 -10.04 -5.10 -6.72
CA LEU A 95 -10.02 -6.51 -6.31
C LEU A 95 -8.73 -6.91 -5.57
N ALA A 96 -7.59 -6.35 -5.97
CA ALA A 96 -6.30 -6.63 -5.34
C ALA A 96 -6.04 -5.80 -4.07
N SER A 97 -6.81 -4.73 -3.82
CA SER A 97 -6.55 -3.79 -2.73
C SER A 97 -6.64 -4.42 -1.33
N PRO A 98 -7.61 -5.30 -1.02
CA PRO A 98 -7.64 -6.01 0.27
C PRO A 98 -6.40 -6.86 0.54
N ALA A 99 -5.95 -7.64 -0.45
CA ALA A 99 -4.77 -8.50 -0.33
C ALA A 99 -3.48 -7.67 -0.15
N TRP A 100 -3.34 -6.59 -0.92
CA TRP A 100 -2.23 -5.65 -0.74
C TRP A 100 -2.26 -4.98 0.63
N ARG A 101 -3.45 -4.64 1.16
CA ARG A 101 -3.60 -4.06 2.50
C ARG A 101 -3.15 -5.04 3.58
N ASP A 102 -3.55 -6.30 3.47
CA ASP A 102 -3.15 -7.33 4.42
C ASP A 102 -1.63 -7.59 4.39
N ALA A 103 -1.04 -7.68 3.19
CA ALA A 103 0.39 -7.85 3.02
C ALA A 103 1.20 -6.64 3.52
N LEU A 104 0.75 -5.42 3.23
CA LEU A 104 1.39 -4.19 3.69
C LEU A 104 1.35 -4.09 5.22
N ALA A 105 0.20 -4.40 5.82
CA ALA A 105 0.01 -4.40 7.26
C ALA A 105 0.89 -5.46 7.93
N GLU A 106 1.03 -6.65 7.33
CA GLU A 106 1.96 -7.68 7.81
C GLU A 106 3.41 -7.18 7.78
N GLY A 107 3.84 -6.55 6.68
CA GLY A 107 5.17 -5.96 6.55
C GLY A 107 5.48 -4.94 7.65
N LEU A 108 4.59 -3.95 7.83
CA LEU A 108 4.70 -2.93 8.88
C LEU A 108 4.79 -3.56 10.27
N ARG A 109 3.85 -4.47 10.58
CA ARG A 109 3.76 -5.12 11.90
C ARG A 109 4.95 -6.02 12.17
N SER A 110 5.52 -6.67 11.16
CA SER A 110 6.73 -7.50 11.33
C SER A 110 7.94 -6.69 11.82
N GLU A 111 7.95 -5.38 11.58
CA GLU A 111 8.96 -4.43 12.08
C GLU A 111 8.55 -3.75 13.40
N GLY A 112 7.45 -4.18 14.03
CA GLY A 112 6.98 -3.67 15.32
C GLY A 112 6.14 -2.40 15.25
N VAL A 113 5.70 -2.00 14.05
CA VAL A 113 4.84 -0.83 13.84
C VAL A 113 3.37 -1.23 13.96
N ASP A 114 2.62 -0.52 14.78
CA ASP A 114 1.18 -0.68 14.91
C ASP A 114 0.48 -0.22 13.62
N VAL A 115 -0.59 -0.89 13.21
CA VAL A 115 -1.35 -0.54 12.01
C VAL A 115 -2.78 -0.19 12.38
N LEU A 116 -3.18 1.02 12.00
CA LEU A 116 -4.57 1.48 12.02
C LEU A 116 -5.17 1.22 10.63
N ASP A 117 -5.82 0.07 10.47
CA ASP A 117 -6.52 -0.33 9.24
C ASP A 117 -7.88 0.37 9.15
N LEU A 118 -7.95 1.31 8.22
CA LEU A 118 -9.13 2.14 7.96
C LEU A 118 -10.17 1.44 7.08
N GLY A 119 -9.84 0.27 6.52
CA GLY A 119 -10.67 -0.45 5.57
C GLY A 119 -10.86 0.31 4.25
N LEU A 120 -12.09 0.29 3.74
CA LEU A 120 -12.46 0.93 2.49
C LEU A 120 -12.47 2.46 2.65
N THR A 121 -11.54 3.13 1.99
CA THR A 121 -11.35 4.59 2.11
C THR A 121 -11.02 5.24 0.78
N SER A 122 -11.41 6.51 0.64
CA SER A 122 -10.86 7.39 -0.37
C SER A 122 -9.49 7.96 0.10
N THR A 123 -8.68 8.46 -0.84
CA THR A 123 -7.32 8.94 -0.53
C THR A 123 -7.33 10.08 0.51
N ASP A 124 -8.25 11.00 0.36
CA ASP A 124 -8.49 12.13 1.26
C ASP A 124 -8.87 11.69 2.68
N MET A 125 -9.58 10.57 2.87
CA MET A 125 -9.84 10.00 4.20
C MET A 125 -8.56 9.54 4.90
N VAL A 126 -7.63 8.89 4.18
CA VAL A 126 -6.32 8.53 4.75
C VAL A 126 -5.52 9.79 5.10
N TYR A 127 -5.62 10.84 4.28
CA TYR A 127 -4.91 12.10 4.54
C TYR A 127 -5.52 12.83 5.75
N TYR A 128 -6.84 12.82 5.87
CA TYR A 128 -7.56 13.29 7.05
C TYR A 128 -7.10 12.53 8.31
N ALA A 129 -7.05 11.20 8.27
CA ALA A 129 -6.54 10.40 9.39
C ALA A 129 -5.10 10.79 9.76
N SER A 130 -4.23 10.94 8.75
CA SER A 130 -2.84 11.34 8.93
C SER A 130 -2.71 12.72 9.58
N GLY A 131 -3.50 13.69 9.14
CA GLY A 131 -3.54 15.04 9.72
C GLY A 131 -4.16 15.06 11.12
N ARG A 132 -5.25 14.33 11.32
CA ARG A 132 -6.03 14.32 12.57
C ARG A 132 -5.33 13.61 13.71
N TYR A 133 -4.65 12.51 13.43
CA TYR A 133 -3.96 11.69 14.43
C TYR A 133 -2.44 11.89 14.42
N GLN A 134 -1.91 12.69 13.49
CA GLN A 134 -0.47 12.96 13.36
C GLN A 134 0.35 11.66 13.16
N VAL A 135 -0.19 10.73 12.37
CA VAL A 135 0.46 9.47 11.98
C VAL A 135 0.72 9.43 10.48
N PRO A 136 1.76 8.74 9.99
CA PRO A 136 1.92 8.46 8.57
C PRO A 136 0.72 7.69 8.00
N GLY A 137 0.49 7.82 6.69
CA GLY A 137 -0.64 7.24 6.01
C GLY A 137 -0.26 6.57 4.70
N VAL A 138 -0.87 5.43 4.41
CA VAL A 138 -0.76 4.75 3.11
C VAL A 138 -2.15 4.45 2.57
N GLN A 139 -2.47 5.00 1.41
CA GLN A 139 -3.67 4.64 0.66
C GLN A 139 -3.27 3.67 -0.45
N ILE A 140 -3.80 2.44 -0.40
CA ILE A 140 -3.70 1.49 -1.50
C ILE A 140 -4.76 1.84 -2.55
N THR A 141 -4.30 2.17 -3.74
CA THR A 141 -5.16 2.55 -4.86
C THR A 141 -4.37 2.63 -6.14
N ALA A 142 -5.03 2.27 -7.25
CA ALA A 142 -4.57 2.68 -8.58
C ALA A 142 -5.41 3.81 -9.20
N SER A 143 -6.21 4.52 -8.39
CA SER A 143 -7.01 5.67 -8.83
C SER A 143 -7.77 5.34 -10.12
N HIS A 144 -7.53 6.07 -11.20
CA HIS A 144 -8.20 5.97 -12.49
C HIS A 144 -7.54 5.02 -13.50
N CYS A 145 -6.56 4.20 -13.08
CA CYS A 145 -5.86 3.29 -13.99
C CYS A 145 -6.67 2.05 -14.37
N THR A 146 -6.16 1.26 -15.33
CA THR A 146 -6.77 -0.01 -15.75
C THR A 146 -6.90 -1.00 -14.60
N ARG A 147 -7.77 -2.00 -14.74
CA ARG A 147 -8.16 -2.93 -13.65
C ARG A 147 -6.98 -3.75 -13.10
N GLU A 148 -5.96 -4.00 -13.91
CA GLU A 148 -4.80 -4.82 -13.58
C GLU A 148 -3.75 -4.06 -12.79
N LEU A 149 -3.89 -2.73 -12.68
CA LEU A 149 -2.98 -1.92 -11.88
C LEU A 149 -3.49 -1.80 -10.44
N ASN A 150 -2.53 -1.78 -9.52
CA ASN A 150 -2.71 -1.26 -8.17
C ASN A 150 -1.52 -0.37 -7.78
N GLY A 151 -1.59 0.29 -6.62
CA GLY A 151 -0.59 1.26 -6.22
C GLY A 151 -0.71 1.68 -4.76
N MET A 152 0.18 2.57 -4.34
CA MET A 152 0.17 3.14 -2.99
C MET A 152 0.52 4.62 -3.04
N LYS A 153 -0.32 5.45 -2.44
CA LYS A 153 0.00 6.85 -2.13
C LYS A 153 0.44 6.93 -0.68
N ILE A 154 1.51 7.66 -0.43
CA ILE A 154 2.22 7.63 0.85
C ILE A 154 2.35 9.06 1.37
N VAL A 155 1.99 9.25 2.65
CA VAL A 155 2.15 10.50 3.36
C VAL A 155 2.88 10.25 4.69
N ARG A 156 3.74 11.19 5.10
CA ARG A 156 4.22 11.28 6.49
C ARG A 156 3.11 11.86 7.37
N ALA A 157 3.32 11.81 8.68
CA ALA A 157 2.45 12.46 9.67
C ALA A 157 2.11 13.89 9.27
N GLY A 158 0.86 14.32 9.50
CA GLY A 158 0.41 15.64 9.05
C GLY A 158 0.05 15.71 7.55
N ALA A 159 -0.14 14.57 6.89
CA ALA A 159 -0.46 14.46 5.47
C ALA A 159 0.61 15.04 4.51
N HIS A 160 1.89 15.04 4.90
CA HIS A 160 2.98 15.47 4.03
C HIS A 160 3.30 14.41 2.97
N VAL A 161 3.03 14.72 1.69
CA VAL A 161 3.17 13.78 0.56
C VAL A 161 4.61 13.32 0.35
N VAL A 162 4.78 12.02 0.17
CA VAL A 162 6.05 11.37 -0.20
C VAL A 162 6.07 11.14 -1.70
N GLY A 163 7.04 11.76 -2.37
CA GLY A 163 7.32 11.63 -3.78
C GLY A 163 8.81 11.86 -4.05
N ARG A 164 9.14 12.10 -5.31
CA ARG A 164 10.49 12.41 -5.78
C ARG A 164 11.02 13.64 -5.04
N GLY A 165 12.18 13.50 -4.41
CA GLY A 165 12.80 14.58 -3.63
C GLY A 165 12.17 14.84 -2.26
N SER A 166 11.08 14.15 -1.89
CA SER A 166 10.49 14.21 -0.54
C SER A 166 10.48 12.87 0.19
N GLY A 167 11.16 11.86 -0.37
CA GLY A 167 11.46 10.59 0.32
C GLY A 167 11.24 9.32 -0.50
N MET A 168 10.73 9.40 -1.73
CA MET A 168 10.51 8.20 -2.54
C MET A 168 11.83 7.47 -2.85
N GLU A 169 12.93 8.18 -3.11
CA GLU A 169 14.24 7.58 -3.35
C GLU A 169 14.79 6.88 -2.11
N GLU A 170 14.58 7.48 -0.93
CA GLU A 170 14.98 6.89 0.35
C GLU A 170 14.18 5.61 0.63
N LEU A 171 12.86 5.65 0.43
CA LEU A 171 12.01 4.48 0.57
C LEU A 171 12.42 3.36 -0.41
N ALA A 172 12.62 3.70 -1.68
CA ALA A 172 13.06 2.73 -2.69
C ALA A 172 14.39 2.08 -2.28
N ARG A 173 15.36 2.88 -1.81
CA ARG A 173 16.65 2.37 -1.32
C ARG A 173 16.45 1.40 -0.14
N LEU A 174 15.69 1.78 0.88
CA LEU A 174 15.41 0.94 2.05
C LEU A 174 14.78 -0.41 1.67
N VAL A 175 13.85 -0.40 0.71
CA VAL A 175 13.17 -1.62 0.23
C VAL A 175 14.11 -2.50 -0.60
N LEU A 176 14.85 -1.91 -1.54
CA LEU A 176 15.72 -2.64 -2.47
C LEU A 176 16.99 -3.19 -1.81
N GLU A 177 17.49 -2.51 -0.78
CA GLU A 177 18.67 -2.93 0.00
C GLU A 177 18.30 -3.82 1.19
N GLU A 178 17.00 -4.03 1.44
CA GLU A 178 16.48 -4.84 2.55
C GLU A 178 16.97 -4.35 3.92
N GLU A 179 16.98 -3.04 4.12
CA GLU A 179 17.44 -2.41 5.37
C GLU A 179 16.40 -2.49 6.50
N PHE A 180 15.87 -3.69 6.73
CA PHE A 180 14.91 -4.00 7.78
C PHE A 180 15.24 -5.36 8.40
N THR A 181 15.11 -5.45 9.73
CA THR A 181 15.66 -6.57 10.51
C THR A 181 14.58 -7.41 11.18
N GLY A 182 13.32 -7.03 11.07
CA GLY A 182 12.23 -7.56 11.89
C GLY A 182 12.26 -7.04 13.33
N SER A 183 11.13 -7.22 14.00
CA SER A 183 10.93 -7.02 15.43
C SER A 183 10.58 -8.36 16.09
N ALA A 184 11.12 -8.59 17.29
CA ALA A 184 10.74 -9.75 18.11
C ALA A 184 9.28 -9.69 18.59
N ARG A 185 8.67 -8.50 18.57
CA ARG A 185 7.27 -8.27 18.94
C ARG A 185 6.57 -7.60 17.77
N PRO A 186 5.70 -8.32 17.05
CA PRO A 186 4.92 -7.72 15.99
C PRO A 186 4.02 -6.60 16.53
N GLY A 187 3.83 -5.56 15.71
CA GLY A 187 2.88 -4.49 16.01
C GLY A 187 1.43 -5.00 16.08
N ARG A 188 0.56 -4.20 16.68
CA ARG A 188 -0.88 -4.46 16.74
C ARG A 188 -1.55 -4.09 15.42
N LEU A 189 -2.73 -4.65 15.20
CA LEU A 189 -3.63 -4.28 14.12
C LEU A 189 -4.94 -3.83 14.76
N GLU A 190 -5.30 -2.58 14.56
CA GLU A 190 -6.60 -2.02 14.93
C GLU A 190 -7.40 -1.75 13.67
N ARG A 191 -8.67 -2.15 13.64
CA ARG A 191 -9.58 -1.82 12.53
C ARG A 191 -10.57 -0.76 12.96
N ARG A 192 -10.66 0.32 12.19
CA ARG A 192 -11.56 1.45 12.51
C ARG A 192 -12.01 2.15 11.23
N SER A 193 -13.31 2.23 11.01
CA SER A 193 -13.85 3.13 9.99
C SER A 193 -13.77 4.58 10.48
N LEU A 194 -13.39 5.49 9.58
CA LEU A 194 -13.38 6.94 9.83
C LEU A 194 -14.47 7.67 9.04
N LEU A 195 -15.44 6.96 8.47
CA LEU A 195 -16.44 7.55 7.61
C LEU A 195 -17.22 8.67 8.33
N ASP A 196 -17.72 8.42 9.54
CA ASP A 196 -18.51 9.40 10.28
C ASP A 196 -17.67 10.63 10.67
N GLU A 197 -16.48 10.42 11.23
CA GLU A 197 -15.55 11.51 11.58
C GLU A 197 -15.14 12.35 10.36
N TYR A 198 -14.96 11.71 9.20
CA TYR A 198 -14.61 12.39 7.96
C TYR A 198 -15.79 13.19 7.42
N VAL A 199 -17.01 12.63 7.43
CA VAL A 199 -18.24 13.32 7.02
C VAL A 199 -18.49 14.53 7.91
N ASP A 200 -18.35 14.39 9.23
CA ASP A 200 -18.46 15.51 10.18
C ASP A 200 -17.46 16.62 9.86
N HIS A 201 -16.21 16.24 9.57
CA HIS A 201 -15.18 17.20 9.18
C HIS A 201 -15.56 17.95 7.90
N VAL A 202 -15.95 17.23 6.84
CA VAL A 202 -16.31 17.83 5.54
C VAL A 202 -17.52 18.76 5.68
N LEU A 203 -18.55 18.35 6.41
CA LEU A 203 -19.73 19.18 6.65
C LEU A 203 -19.40 20.40 7.51
N GLY A 204 -18.44 20.31 8.42
CA GLY A 204 -17.93 21.46 9.18
C GLY A 204 -17.15 22.49 8.36
N LEU A 205 -16.81 22.20 7.09
CA LEU A 205 -16.14 23.15 6.18
C LEU A 205 -17.11 24.11 5.50
N VAL A 206 -18.43 23.85 5.58
CA VAL A 206 -19.47 24.60 4.89
C VAL A 206 -20.57 25.00 5.86
N ASP A 207 -21.13 26.19 5.70
CA ASP A 207 -22.34 26.59 6.41
C ASP A 207 -23.57 26.13 5.64
N LEU A 208 -24.22 25.07 6.14
CA LEU A 208 -25.41 24.50 5.52
C LEU A 208 -26.64 25.42 5.64
N THR A 209 -26.70 26.36 6.58
CA THR A 209 -27.90 27.20 6.76
C THR A 209 -28.07 28.24 5.66
N GLU A 210 -26.98 28.59 4.99
CA GLU A 210 -26.96 29.53 3.86
C GLU A 210 -27.18 28.82 2.51
N MET A 211 -27.34 27.49 2.50
CA MET A 211 -27.49 26.72 1.27
C MET A 211 -28.96 26.63 0.83
N ARG A 212 -29.23 27.07 -0.40
CA ARG A 212 -30.52 26.83 -1.06
C ARG A 212 -30.76 25.33 -1.32
N PRO A 213 -32.01 24.83 -1.23
CA PRO A 213 -32.34 23.48 -1.67
C PRO A 213 -32.02 23.29 -3.16
N MET A 214 -31.21 22.27 -3.48
CA MET A 214 -30.82 21.94 -4.85
C MET A 214 -31.07 20.47 -5.16
N ARG A 215 -31.42 20.19 -6.42
CA ARG A 215 -31.43 18.82 -6.95
C ARG A 215 -30.04 18.52 -7.49
N MET A 216 -29.37 17.52 -6.91
CA MET A 216 -28.00 17.14 -7.28
C MET A 216 -27.97 15.69 -7.74
N ALA A 217 -27.18 15.42 -8.78
CA ALA A 217 -26.82 14.06 -9.19
C ALA A 217 -25.36 13.82 -8.83
N ALA A 218 -25.06 12.67 -8.26
CA ALA A 218 -23.70 12.23 -7.94
C ALA A 218 -23.46 10.88 -8.60
N ASP A 219 -22.50 10.82 -9.51
CA ASP A 219 -22.03 9.56 -10.12
C ASP A 219 -20.66 9.22 -9.54
N ALA A 220 -20.62 8.14 -8.76
CA ALA A 220 -19.39 7.66 -8.14
C ALA A 220 -18.54 6.78 -9.07
N GLY A 221 -19.03 6.43 -10.25
CA GLY A 221 -18.34 5.51 -11.18
C GLY A 221 -18.02 4.14 -10.55
N ASN A 222 -18.85 3.69 -9.60
CA ASN A 222 -18.62 2.51 -8.74
C ASN A 222 -17.35 2.58 -7.84
N GLY A 223 -16.80 3.78 -7.65
CA GLY A 223 -15.67 4.02 -6.75
C GLY A 223 -16.09 4.35 -5.31
N VAL A 224 -15.08 4.53 -4.45
CA VAL A 224 -15.29 4.80 -3.01
C VAL A 224 -16.01 6.13 -2.74
N GLY A 225 -15.98 7.07 -3.69
CA GLY A 225 -16.69 8.35 -3.57
C GLY A 225 -18.20 8.20 -3.32
N GLY A 226 -18.82 7.10 -3.77
CA GLY A 226 -20.23 6.82 -3.51
C GLY A 226 -20.53 6.62 -2.02
N VAL A 227 -19.63 5.94 -1.30
CA VAL A 227 -19.75 5.68 0.15
C VAL A 227 -19.79 6.99 0.93
N VAL A 228 -18.89 7.92 0.61
CA VAL A 228 -18.83 9.24 1.25
C VAL A 228 -20.02 10.11 0.85
N ALA A 229 -20.37 10.14 -0.44
CA ALA A 229 -21.49 10.91 -0.94
C ALA A 229 -22.83 10.47 -0.32
N GLU A 230 -23.06 9.17 -0.17
CA GLU A 230 -24.25 8.62 0.49
C GLU A 230 -24.31 9.02 1.97
N ALA A 231 -23.18 8.94 2.69
CA ALA A 231 -23.12 9.33 4.09
C ALA A 231 -23.36 10.84 4.30
N ILE A 232 -22.77 11.69 3.45
CA ILE A 232 -23.04 13.14 3.43
C ILE A 232 -24.53 13.40 3.14
N ALA A 233 -25.09 12.75 2.12
CA ALA A 233 -26.48 12.95 1.72
C ALA A 233 -27.46 12.49 2.82
N ALA A 234 -27.14 11.44 3.57
CA ALA A 234 -27.92 11.03 4.73
C ALA A 234 -27.95 12.15 5.79
N ARG A 235 -26.79 12.70 6.15
CA ARG A 235 -26.70 13.74 7.19
C ARG A 235 -27.39 15.04 6.81
N ILE A 236 -27.29 15.47 5.55
CA ILE A 236 -27.96 16.69 5.07
C ILE A 236 -29.49 16.53 5.05
N ARG A 237 -30.03 15.31 4.89
CA ARG A 237 -31.48 15.07 4.92
C ARG A 237 -32.08 15.05 6.33
N GLU A 238 -31.25 14.78 7.35
CA GLU A 238 -31.66 14.67 8.75
C GLU A 238 -31.65 16.00 9.51
N GLY A 239 -30.88 16.99 9.03
CA GLY A 239 -30.80 18.35 9.58
C GLY A 239 -31.72 19.33 8.87
#